data_AF-A0A2M7AD09-F1
#
_entry.id   AF-A0A2M7AD09-F1
#
_cell.length_a   1.000
_cell.length_b   1.000
_cell.length_c   1.000
_cell.angle_alpha   90.00
_cell.angle_beta   90.00
_cell.angle_gamma   90.00
#
_symmetry.space_group_name_H-M   'P 1'
#
loop_
_entity.id
_entity.type
_entity.pdbx_description
1 polymer ?
#
loop_
_entity_poly.entity_id
_entity_poly.type
_entity_poly.pdbx_seq_one_letter_code
_entity_poly.pdbx_strand_id
1 'polypeptide(L)'
;MAITVTFLPDSELRTPLIRQILRAKRSVDMIYFYWKTRYTSITPIVEIMNAVKQAAQKEEVQVRVLRGYGADVPSIQYLNYLTGQSLAAAGVEVRLAPTNRTTHTKMTVIDNLHTFLGSHNLTKGALTENSEATAHVHDAAFSDGAQAYFERKWEQGTPLADVPPPPTEEDEGASGYFPPPMAPPLTVSADSETGAAILEWSPASASYFAQYEIHKGMEPGVTEGSSLMVSLPYYRVTRYVDDARSPALPAYYRLYLYNTHGVSDASAEVLLPCRAAGGDHPEQRDQ
;
A
#
# COMPACT_ATOMS: atom_id res chain seq x y z
N MET A 1 13.64 -15.43 -34.91
CA MET A 1 14.45 -16.20 -33.94
C MET A 1 13.50 -16.84 -32.94
N ALA A 2 13.90 -17.94 -32.28
CA ALA A 2 13.08 -18.53 -31.22
C ALA A 2 13.06 -17.63 -29.99
N ILE A 3 11.90 -17.50 -29.35
CA ILE A 3 11.76 -16.83 -28.05
C ILE A 3 12.62 -17.54 -27.00
N THR A 4 13.41 -16.79 -26.23
CA THR A 4 14.08 -17.32 -25.05
C THR A 4 13.43 -16.73 -23.81
N VAL A 5 12.98 -17.60 -22.90
CA VAL A 5 12.43 -17.20 -21.60
C VAL A 5 13.30 -17.79 -20.50
N THR A 6 13.77 -16.94 -19.59
CA THR A 6 14.53 -17.35 -18.41
C THR A 6 13.72 -17.02 -17.16
N PHE A 7 13.54 -18.01 -16.28
CA PHE A 7 12.91 -17.81 -14.97
C PHE A 7 13.95 -17.30 -13.97
N LEU A 8 13.65 -16.21 -13.28
CA LEU A 8 14.55 -15.54 -12.32
C LEU A 8 13.87 -15.49 -10.94
N PRO A 9 14.12 -16.47 -10.06
CA PRO A 9 13.61 -16.46 -8.69
C PRO A 9 14.44 -15.54 -7.79
N ASP A 10 13.77 -14.88 -6.85
CA ASP A 10 14.36 -14.15 -5.74
C ASP A 10 15.54 -13.25 -6.17
N SER A 11 16.70 -13.41 -5.54
CA SER A 11 17.88 -12.58 -5.84
C SER A 11 18.41 -12.68 -7.28
N GLU A 12 18.01 -13.69 -8.07
CA GLU A 12 18.52 -13.94 -9.42
C GLU A 12 18.10 -12.86 -10.44
N LEU A 13 17.10 -12.02 -10.15
CA LEU A 13 16.73 -10.90 -11.03
C LEU A 13 17.89 -9.90 -11.20
N ARG A 14 18.64 -9.62 -10.13
CA ARG A 14 19.55 -8.47 -10.04
C ARG A 14 20.61 -8.47 -11.16
N THR A 15 21.34 -9.57 -11.30
CA THR A 15 22.49 -9.62 -12.22
C THR A 15 22.08 -9.55 -13.70
N PRO A 16 21.09 -10.33 -14.19
CA PRO A 16 20.60 -10.22 -15.57
C PRO A 16 20.03 -8.83 -15.88
N LEU A 17 19.26 -8.22 -14.97
CA LEU A 17 18.67 -6.90 -15.17
C LEU A 17 19.76 -5.82 -15.31
N ILE A 18 20.71 -5.76 -14.37
CA ILE A 18 21.84 -4.82 -14.42
C ILE A 18 22.63 -5.00 -15.72
N ARG A 19 22.92 -6.25 -16.09
CA ARG A 19 23.69 -6.57 -17.30
C ARG A 19 23.00 -6.03 -18.55
N GLN A 20 21.69 -6.21 -18.69
CA GLN A 20 20.97 -5.73 -19.88
C GLN A 20 20.86 -4.20 -19.90
N ILE A 21 20.61 -3.55 -18.75
CA ILE A 21 20.59 -2.08 -18.66
C ILE A 21 21.92 -1.49 -19.12
N LEU A 22 23.04 -2.02 -18.62
CA LEU A 22 24.38 -1.56 -18.99
C LEU A 22 24.75 -1.85 -20.45
N ARG A 23 24.08 -2.83 -21.09
CA ARG A 23 24.29 -3.18 -22.50
C ARG A 23 23.32 -2.52 -23.47
N ALA A 24 22.32 -1.79 -22.96
CA ALA A 24 21.34 -1.09 -23.77
C ALA A 24 22.03 -0.17 -24.79
N LYS A 25 21.46 -0.13 -25.99
CA LYS A 25 21.98 0.62 -27.15
C LYS A 25 21.05 1.72 -27.64
N ARG A 26 19.76 1.68 -27.26
CA ARG A 26 18.73 2.62 -27.73
C ARG A 26 17.79 3.07 -26.63
N SER A 27 17.27 2.14 -25.83
CA SER A 27 16.24 2.48 -24.85
C SER A 27 16.23 1.57 -23.63
N VAL A 28 15.87 2.16 -22.48
CA VAL A 28 15.53 1.48 -21.23
C VAL A 28 14.26 2.11 -20.68
N ASP A 29 13.16 1.38 -20.75
CA ASP A 29 11.85 1.80 -20.28
C ASP A 29 11.42 0.97 -19.08
N MET A 30 11.16 1.63 -17.95
CA MET A 30 10.88 0.94 -16.67
C MET A 30 9.59 1.45 -16.05
N ILE A 31 8.70 0.53 -15.67
CA ILE A 31 7.48 0.82 -14.92
C ILE A 31 7.45 0.00 -13.63
N TYR A 32 7.46 0.67 -12.49
CA TYR A 32 7.50 0.02 -11.18
C TYR A 32 6.51 0.65 -10.19
N PHE A 33 5.76 -0.22 -9.52
CA PHE A 33 4.93 0.15 -8.36
C PHE A 33 5.76 0.82 -7.27
N TYR A 34 6.86 0.18 -6.87
CA TYR A 34 7.68 0.63 -5.77
C TYR A 34 9.16 0.47 -6.08
N TRP A 35 9.91 1.57 -5.94
CA TRP A 35 11.36 1.57 -6.02
C TRP A 35 11.95 2.39 -4.86
N LYS A 36 12.40 1.71 -3.81
CA LYS A 36 13.02 2.34 -2.64
C LYS A 36 14.53 2.23 -2.75
N THR A 37 15.22 3.37 -2.74
CA THR A 37 16.71 3.42 -2.77
C THR A 37 17.33 4.09 -1.55
N ARG A 38 16.55 4.78 -0.71
CA ARG A 38 17.03 5.28 0.59
C ARG A 38 16.95 4.19 1.66
N TYR A 39 18.11 3.76 2.12
CA TYR A 39 18.30 2.87 3.27
C TYR A 39 19.44 3.40 4.13
N THR A 40 19.43 3.07 5.42
CA THR A 40 20.51 3.39 6.36
C THR A 40 21.79 2.58 6.11
N SER A 41 21.69 1.50 5.34
CA SER A 41 22.81 0.63 4.95
C SER A 41 22.87 0.49 3.43
N ILE A 42 24.06 0.15 2.91
CA ILE A 42 24.23 -0.18 1.49
C ILE A 42 23.41 -1.42 1.18
N THR A 43 22.61 -1.34 0.11
CA THR A 43 21.74 -2.44 -0.32
C THR A 43 21.98 -2.77 -1.79
N PRO A 44 21.81 -4.04 -2.21
CA PRO A 44 22.00 -4.47 -3.60
C PRO A 44 21.15 -3.68 -4.62
N ILE A 45 20.03 -3.08 -4.18
CA ILE A 45 19.16 -2.29 -5.05
C ILE A 45 19.79 -0.99 -5.55
N VAL A 46 20.76 -0.44 -4.82
CA VAL A 46 21.50 0.76 -5.24
C VAL A 46 22.26 0.49 -6.54
N GLU A 47 22.67 -0.75 -6.81
CA GLU A 47 23.37 -1.10 -8.04
C GLU A 47 22.47 -1.04 -9.27
N ILE A 48 21.19 -1.41 -9.14
CA ILE A 48 20.21 -1.25 -10.22
C ILE A 48 20.02 0.24 -10.52
N MET A 49 19.90 1.08 -9.49
CA MET A 49 19.82 2.53 -9.67
C MET A 49 21.08 3.07 -10.35
N ASN A 50 22.27 2.63 -9.93
CA ASN A 50 23.52 3.06 -10.54
C ASN A 50 23.64 2.62 -12.00
N ALA A 51 23.15 1.42 -12.35
CA ALA A 51 23.13 0.94 -13.73
C ALA A 51 22.22 1.80 -14.61
N VAL A 52 21.04 2.18 -14.11
CA VAL A 52 20.11 3.06 -14.82
C VAL A 52 20.69 4.46 -15.01
N LYS A 53 21.31 5.04 -13.97
CA LYS A 53 21.99 6.33 -14.08
C LYS A 53 23.13 6.29 -15.09
N GLN A 54 23.91 5.20 -15.12
CA GLN A 54 24.97 5.01 -16.11
C GLN A 54 24.43 4.86 -17.53
N ALA A 55 23.33 4.12 -17.73
CA ALA A 55 22.69 4.01 -19.03
C ALA A 55 22.22 5.38 -19.55
N ALA A 56 21.68 6.23 -18.65
CA ALA A 56 21.22 7.57 -18.98
C ALA A 56 22.36 8.56 -19.33
N GLN A 57 23.63 8.21 -19.04
CA GLN A 57 24.77 9.02 -19.48
C GLN A 57 25.18 8.75 -20.93
N LYS A 58 24.65 7.70 -21.57
CA LYS A 58 24.99 7.37 -22.95
C LYS A 58 24.12 8.20 -23.87
N GLU A 59 24.74 8.98 -24.76
CA GLU A 59 24.03 9.86 -25.71
C GLU A 59 23.01 9.11 -26.58
N GLU A 60 23.27 7.84 -26.88
CA GLU A 60 22.45 7.02 -27.78
C GLU A 60 21.30 6.29 -27.06
N VAL A 61 21.24 6.33 -25.71
CA VAL A 61 20.29 5.55 -24.92
C VAL A 61 19.29 6.46 -24.21
N GLN A 62 18.03 6.38 -24.61
CA GLN A 62 16.94 7.00 -23.89
C GLN A 62 16.57 6.16 -22.65
N VAL A 63 16.43 6.79 -21.49
CA VAL A 63 16.02 6.10 -20.26
C VAL A 63 14.78 6.78 -19.69
N ARG A 64 13.66 6.03 -19.64
CA ARG A 64 12.39 6.52 -19.09
C ARG A 64 11.93 5.63 -17.94
N VAL A 65 11.50 6.26 -16.86
CA VAL A 65 11.03 5.57 -15.65
C VAL A 65 9.66 6.11 -15.24
N LEU A 66 8.63 5.26 -15.36
CA LEU A 66 7.31 5.50 -14.80
C LEU A 66 7.18 4.85 -13.44
N ARG A 67 6.64 5.60 -12.47
CA ARG A 67 6.56 5.14 -11.09
C ARG A 67 5.16 5.19 -10.54
N GLY A 68 4.81 4.21 -9.70
CA GLY A 68 3.60 4.29 -8.90
C GLY A 68 3.57 5.57 -8.07
N TYR A 69 2.45 6.27 -8.07
CA TYR A 69 2.25 7.49 -7.28
C TYR A 69 0.88 7.51 -6.61
N GLY A 70 0.29 6.33 -6.38
CA GLY A 70 -1.00 6.18 -5.71
C GLY A 70 -0.95 6.77 -4.30
N ALA A 71 -1.98 7.55 -3.95
CA ALA A 71 -2.09 8.22 -2.65
C ALA A 71 -2.39 7.26 -1.49
N ASP A 72 -2.76 6.00 -1.80
CA ASP A 72 -3.18 5.01 -0.80
C ASP A 72 -2.09 4.58 0.20
N VAL A 73 -0.82 4.89 -0.10
CA VAL A 73 0.32 4.62 0.79
C VAL A 73 1.31 5.81 0.74
N PRO A 74 1.14 6.82 1.61
CA PRO A 74 1.94 8.05 1.60
C PRO A 74 3.46 7.81 1.63
N SER A 75 3.93 6.83 2.41
CA SER A 75 5.36 6.49 2.48
C SER A 75 5.92 5.95 1.16
N ILE A 76 5.13 5.19 0.40
CA ILE A 76 5.51 4.74 -0.96
C ILE A 76 5.51 5.91 -1.92
N GLN A 77 4.52 6.81 -1.84
CA GLN A 77 4.45 8.01 -2.66
C GLN A 77 5.69 8.90 -2.45
N TYR A 78 6.02 9.19 -1.19
CA TYR A 78 7.18 10.02 -0.83
C TYR A 78 8.51 9.40 -1.27
N LEU A 79 8.74 8.11 -0.98
CA LEU A 79 9.94 7.41 -1.43
C LEU A 79 9.98 7.30 -2.96
N ASN A 80 8.81 7.19 -3.59
CA ASN A 80 8.70 7.23 -5.04
C ASN A 80 8.93 8.60 -5.67
N TYR A 81 8.71 9.68 -4.93
CA TYR A 81 9.13 10.99 -5.37
C TYR A 81 10.66 11.15 -5.25
N LEU A 82 11.23 10.82 -4.09
CA LEU A 82 12.66 10.99 -3.82
C LEU A 82 13.58 10.18 -4.73
N THR A 83 13.28 8.89 -4.93
CA THR A 83 14.08 8.09 -5.88
C THR A 83 13.94 8.65 -7.31
N GLY A 84 12.81 9.31 -7.63
CA GLY A 84 12.56 9.93 -8.92
C GLY A 84 13.44 11.15 -9.12
N GLN A 85 13.55 12.00 -8.11
CA GLN A 85 14.47 13.14 -8.13
C GLN A 85 15.91 12.68 -8.34
N SER A 86 16.34 11.61 -7.68
CA SER A 86 17.68 11.07 -7.82
C SER A 86 17.98 10.55 -9.24
N LEU A 87 16.98 9.98 -9.92
CA LEU A 87 17.07 9.53 -11.30
C LEU A 87 17.07 10.72 -12.28
N ALA A 88 16.14 11.66 -12.11
CA ALA A 88 16.02 12.85 -12.94
C ALA A 88 17.29 13.72 -12.90
N ALA A 89 17.92 13.86 -11.73
CA ALA A 89 19.21 14.54 -11.57
C ALA A 89 20.36 13.88 -12.35
N ALA A 90 20.20 12.63 -12.79
CA ALA A 90 21.14 11.90 -13.62
C ALA A 90 20.69 11.83 -15.11
N GLY A 91 19.75 12.65 -15.55
CA GLY A 91 19.30 12.70 -16.94
C GLY A 91 18.25 11.66 -17.33
N VAL A 92 17.69 10.91 -16.38
CA VAL A 92 16.58 9.98 -16.64
C VAL A 92 15.28 10.76 -16.79
N GLU A 93 14.48 10.45 -17.80
CA GLU A 93 13.13 10.98 -17.91
C GLU A 93 12.23 10.26 -16.89
N VAL A 94 11.62 11.00 -15.97
CA VAL A 94 10.80 10.43 -14.90
C VAL A 94 9.37 10.96 -14.97
N ARG A 95 8.41 10.03 -14.93
CA ARG A 95 6.98 10.34 -14.74
C ARG A 95 6.41 9.61 -13.53
N LEU A 96 5.39 10.21 -12.94
CA LEU A 96 4.61 9.66 -11.84
C LEU A 96 3.22 9.26 -12.36
N ALA A 97 2.83 8.02 -12.10
CA ALA A 97 1.56 7.47 -12.57
C ALA A 97 0.35 8.15 -11.89
N PRO A 98 -0.84 8.15 -12.50
CA PRO A 98 -2.05 8.69 -11.87
C PRO A 98 -2.35 8.11 -10.49
N THR A 99 -2.94 8.92 -9.62
CA THR A 99 -3.37 8.54 -8.26
C THR A 99 -4.72 7.82 -8.23
N ASN A 100 -5.54 7.94 -9.28
CA ASN A 100 -6.89 7.39 -9.35
C ASN A 100 -6.93 5.86 -9.54
N ARG A 101 -5.79 5.22 -9.85
CA ARG A 101 -5.67 3.76 -9.95
C ARG A 101 -4.23 3.32 -9.70
N THR A 102 -4.04 2.37 -8.80
CA THR A 102 -2.72 1.83 -8.47
C THR A 102 -2.03 1.21 -9.68
N THR A 103 -0.84 1.72 -10.01
CA THR A 103 0.07 1.09 -10.98
C THR A 103 0.90 0.03 -10.26
N HIS A 104 0.46 -1.22 -10.26
CA HIS A 104 1.14 -2.31 -9.56
C HIS A 104 2.16 -3.09 -10.43
N THR A 105 2.39 -2.65 -11.67
CA THR A 105 3.32 -3.29 -12.61
C THR A 105 4.77 -3.21 -12.12
N LYS A 106 5.55 -4.26 -12.37
CA LYS A 106 7.02 -4.26 -12.25
C LYS A 106 7.59 -4.82 -13.54
N MET A 107 8.03 -3.93 -14.40
CA MET A 107 8.43 -4.30 -15.75
C MET A 107 9.56 -3.40 -16.26
N THR A 108 10.48 -3.99 -17.01
CA THR A 108 11.54 -3.29 -17.72
C THR A 108 11.59 -3.79 -19.15
N VAL A 109 11.55 -2.88 -20.12
CA VAL A 109 11.74 -3.17 -21.55
C VAL A 109 13.02 -2.48 -22.00
N ILE A 110 13.92 -3.22 -22.65
CA ILE A 110 15.22 -2.71 -23.09
C ILE A 110 15.40 -3.01 -24.57
N ASP A 111 15.73 -1.96 -25.33
CA ASP A 111 15.96 -1.98 -26.78
C ASP A 111 14.82 -2.64 -27.59
N ASN A 112 13.60 -2.70 -27.04
CA ASN A 112 12.46 -3.43 -27.59
C ASN A 112 12.80 -4.91 -27.92
N LEU A 113 13.61 -5.54 -27.09
CA LEU A 113 14.10 -6.91 -27.30
C LEU A 113 14.18 -7.73 -26.01
N HIS A 114 14.50 -7.09 -24.89
CA HIS A 114 14.50 -7.73 -23.58
C HIS A 114 13.36 -7.18 -22.74
N THR A 115 12.49 -8.06 -22.24
CA THR A 115 11.47 -7.71 -21.25
C THR A 115 11.69 -8.48 -19.96
N PHE A 116 11.74 -7.77 -18.84
CA PHE A 116 11.67 -8.34 -17.50
C PHE A 116 10.28 -8.04 -16.96
N LEU A 117 9.52 -9.06 -16.56
CA LEU A 117 8.16 -8.91 -16.03
C LEU A 117 7.92 -9.90 -14.89
N GLY A 118 7.46 -9.42 -13.74
CA GLY A 118 7.26 -10.27 -12.57
C GLY A 118 6.73 -9.56 -11.33
N SER A 119 6.99 -10.16 -10.17
CA SER A 119 6.51 -9.69 -8.86
C SER A 119 7.49 -8.76 -8.14
N HIS A 120 8.78 -8.79 -8.50
CA HIS A 120 9.84 -8.01 -7.87
C HIS A 120 9.59 -6.50 -7.92
N ASN A 121 9.31 -5.89 -6.77
CA ASN A 121 9.55 -4.46 -6.60
C ASN A 121 11.06 -4.18 -6.56
N LEU A 122 11.45 -2.92 -6.79
CA LEU A 122 12.86 -2.52 -6.68
C LEU A 122 13.14 -2.06 -5.25
N THR A 123 13.18 -3.02 -4.32
CA THR A 123 13.44 -2.80 -2.89
C THR A 123 14.48 -3.79 -2.36
N LYS A 124 15.02 -3.52 -1.17
CA LYS A 124 15.89 -4.48 -0.45
C LYS A 124 15.12 -5.79 -0.21
N GLY A 125 13.93 -5.70 0.39
CA GLY A 125 13.14 -6.88 0.75
C GLY A 125 12.83 -7.79 -0.44
N ALA A 126 12.51 -7.23 -1.61
CA ALA A 126 12.25 -8.02 -2.82
C ALA A 126 13.48 -8.81 -3.33
N LEU A 127 14.70 -8.41 -2.95
CA LEU A 127 15.92 -9.11 -3.36
C LEU A 127 16.52 -10.02 -2.27
N THR A 128 16.07 -9.88 -1.01
CA THR A 128 16.72 -10.56 0.13
C THR A 128 15.79 -11.24 1.12
N GLU A 129 14.50 -10.89 1.16
CA GLU A 129 13.57 -11.28 2.24
C GLU A 129 12.28 -11.91 1.69
N ASN A 130 11.74 -11.40 0.58
CA ASN A 130 10.52 -11.91 -0.04
C ASN A 130 10.81 -13.07 -1.00
N SER A 131 9.84 -13.96 -1.15
CA SER A 131 9.79 -14.89 -2.30
C SER A 131 9.21 -14.19 -3.51
N GLU A 132 9.99 -14.08 -4.58
CA GLU A 132 9.66 -13.29 -5.76
C GLU A 132 10.05 -14.04 -7.04
N ALA A 133 9.39 -13.74 -8.16
CA ALA A 133 9.74 -14.34 -9.45
C ALA A 133 9.54 -13.36 -10.60
N THR A 134 10.49 -13.36 -11.54
CA THR A 134 10.45 -12.58 -12.78
C THR A 134 10.83 -13.43 -13.97
N ALA A 135 10.11 -13.28 -15.08
CA ALA A 135 10.53 -13.82 -16.36
C ALA A 135 11.38 -12.79 -17.11
N HIS A 136 12.56 -13.19 -17.59
CA HIS A 136 13.30 -12.47 -18.61
C HIS A 136 12.98 -13.08 -19.97
N VAL A 137 12.27 -12.32 -20.80
CA VAL A 137 11.88 -12.69 -22.15
C VAL A 137 12.79 -11.96 -23.14
N HIS A 138 13.44 -12.72 -24.01
CA HIS A 138 14.24 -12.21 -25.11
C HIS A 138 13.51 -12.51 -26.42
N ASP A 139 12.66 -11.58 -26.84
CA ASP A 139 11.85 -11.65 -28.05
C ASP A 139 11.28 -10.26 -28.41
N ALA A 140 11.35 -9.89 -29.69
CA ALA A 140 10.89 -8.58 -30.15
C ALA A 140 9.36 -8.46 -30.13
N ALA A 141 8.63 -9.50 -30.54
CA ALA A 141 7.16 -9.45 -30.61
C ALA A 141 6.52 -9.36 -29.21
N PHE A 142 7.09 -10.07 -28.23
CA PHE A 142 6.70 -9.91 -26.83
C PHE A 142 7.03 -8.50 -26.32
N SER A 143 8.22 -8.00 -26.65
CA SER A 143 8.65 -6.66 -26.26
C SER A 143 7.78 -5.57 -26.88
N ASP A 144 7.29 -5.72 -28.11
CA ASP A 144 6.35 -4.79 -28.76
C ASP A 144 5.08 -4.63 -27.92
N GLY A 145 4.52 -5.74 -27.42
CA GLY A 145 3.34 -5.72 -26.56
C GLY A 145 3.60 -5.04 -25.21
N ALA A 146 4.75 -5.35 -24.59
CA ALA A 146 5.20 -4.74 -23.34
C ALA A 146 5.46 -3.23 -23.50
N GLN A 147 6.12 -2.84 -24.59
CA GLN A 147 6.39 -1.46 -24.94
C GLN A 147 5.08 -0.69 -25.17
N ALA A 148 4.15 -1.25 -25.93
CA ALA A 148 2.84 -0.63 -26.15
C ALA A 148 2.07 -0.43 -24.83
N TYR A 149 2.19 -1.36 -23.87
CA TYR A 149 1.64 -1.16 -22.53
C TYR A 149 2.35 -0.04 -21.77
N PHE A 150 3.69 0.01 -21.83
CA PHE A 150 4.46 1.08 -21.21
C PHE A 150 4.05 2.46 -21.75
N GLU A 151 3.99 2.65 -23.07
CA GLU A 151 3.61 3.95 -23.68
C GLU A 151 2.25 4.44 -23.19
N ARG A 152 1.22 3.57 -23.19
CA ARG A 152 -0.11 3.95 -22.69
C ARG A 152 -0.09 4.42 -21.23
N LYS A 153 0.79 3.84 -20.41
CA LYS A 153 0.94 4.24 -19.01
C LYS A 153 1.81 5.48 -18.86
N TRP A 154 2.82 5.62 -19.70
CA TRP A 154 3.70 6.78 -19.77
C TRP A 154 2.92 8.05 -20.12
N GLU A 155 2.05 7.98 -21.13
CA GLU A 155 1.18 9.07 -21.56
C GLU A 155 0.21 9.54 -20.47
N GLN A 156 -0.21 8.61 -19.60
CA GLN A 156 -1.08 8.91 -18.44
C GLN A 156 -0.30 9.52 -17.27
N GLY A 157 1.02 9.36 -17.24
CA GLY A 157 1.86 9.87 -16.15
C GLY A 157 2.17 11.36 -16.27
N THR A 158 2.38 12.00 -15.11
CA THR A 158 2.79 13.40 -15.03
C THR A 158 4.32 13.47 -14.94
N PRO A 159 5.00 14.35 -15.72
CA PRO A 159 6.44 14.60 -15.55
C PRO A 159 6.78 14.96 -14.10
N LEU A 160 7.86 14.40 -13.56
CA LEU A 160 8.26 14.63 -12.17
C LEU A 160 8.43 16.12 -11.85
N ALA A 161 8.94 16.91 -12.81
CA ALA A 161 9.15 18.35 -12.65
C ALA A 161 7.84 19.13 -12.42
N ASP A 162 6.71 18.59 -12.86
CA ASP A 162 5.38 19.21 -12.74
C ASP A 162 4.63 18.72 -11.50
N VAL A 163 5.19 17.76 -10.75
CA VAL A 163 4.60 17.23 -9.53
C VAL A 163 5.23 17.92 -8.33
N PRO A 164 4.46 18.62 -7.49
CA PRO A 164 5.01 19.21 -6.27
C PRO A 164 5.56 18.11 -5.36
N PRO A 165 6.58 18.41 -4.52
CA PRO A 165 7.02 17.47 -3.50
C PRO A 165 5.82 17.00 -2.68
N PRO A 166 5.61 15.67 -2.54
CA PRO A 166 4.64 15.18 -1.57
C PRO A 166 5.11 15.64 -0.18
N PRO A 167 4.17 15.94 0.73
CA PRO A 167 4.52 16.29 2.10
C PRO A 167 5.46 15.23 2.66
N THR A 168 6.59 15.69 3.21
CA THR A 168 7.53 14.77 3.86
C THR A 168 6.91 14.28 5.18
N GLU A 169 7.28 13.09 5.67
CA GLU A 169 6.95 12.69 7.04
C GLU A 169 7.51 13.71 8.08
N GLU A 170 8.53 14.50 7.70
CA GLU A 170 9.14 15.57 8.50
C GLU A 170 8.38 16.92 8.43
N ASP A 171 7.72 17.27 7.33
CA ASP A 171 6.96 18.52 7.17
C ASP A 171 5.64 18.47 7.96
N GLU A 172 5.13 17.27 8.22
CA GLU A 172 4.02 17.03 9.15
C GLU A 172 4.50 16.94 10.61
N GLY A 173 5.82 16.82 10.86
CA GLY A 173 6.45 16.73 12.19
C GLY A 173 7.25 17.96 12.62
N ALA A 174 7.55 18.92 11.74
CA ALA A 174 8.39 20.09 12.04
C ALA A 174 7.74 21.08 13.03
N SER A 175 6.43 20.99 13.25
CA SER A 175 5.71 21.72 14.31
C SER A 175 5.64 20.96 15.65
N GLY A 176 6.10 19.69 15.68
CA GLY A 176 5.84 18.77 16.80
C GLY A 176 4.36 18.40 16.96
N TYR A 177 3.50 18.80 16.02
CA TYR A 177 2.07 18.55 16.05
C TYR A 177 1.72 17.36 15.16
N PHE A 178 1.65 16.19 15.77
CA PHE A 178 0.98 15.04 15.15
C PHE A 178 -0.52 15.26 15.32
N PRO A 179 -1.30 15.46 14.25
CA PRO A 179 -2.74 15.59 14.41
C PRO A 179 -3.24 14.33 15.13
N PRO A 180 -4.07 14.49 16.18
CA PRO A 180 -4.67 13.34 16.82
C PRO A 180 -5.37 12.52 15.74
N PRO A 181 -5.26 11.18 15.76
CA PRO A 181 -6.06 10.36 14.87
C PRO A 181 -7.53 10.77 15.02
N MET A 182 -8.33 10.62 13.97
CA MET A 182 -9.78 10.81 14.08
C MET A 182 -10.43 9.45 14.00
N ALA A 183 -10.89 8.94 15.15
CA ALA A 183 -11.56 7.66 15.18
C ALA A 183 -12.87 7.74 14.37
N PRO A 184 -13.10 6.81 13.42
CA PRO A 184 -14.34 6.80 12.67
C PRO A 184 -15.52 6.46 13.60
N PRO A 185 -16.75 6.91 13.26
CA PRO A 185 -17.93 6.50 14.00
C PRO A 185 -18.07 4.99 14.02
N LEU A 186 -18.24 4.44 15.21
CA LEU A 186 -18.56 3.02 15.40
C LEU A 186 -20.06 2.84 15.25
N THR A 187 -20.46 1.80 14.52
CA THR A 187 -21.84 1.29 14.48
C THR A 187 -21.85 -0.12 15.04
N VAL A 188 -22.85 -0.43 15.86
CA VAL A 188 -23.01 -1.75 16.48
C VAL A 188 -24.44 -2.21 16.28
N SER A 189 -24.60 -3.43 15.75
CA SER A 189 -25.90 -4.08 15.57
C SER A 189 -25.85 -5.50 16.12
N ALA A 190 -27.02 -6.09 16.38
CA ALA A 190 -27.12 -7.49 16.78
C ALA A 190 -27.43 -8.34 15.55
N ASP A 191 -26.71 -9.45 15.39
CA ASP A 191 -27.08 -10.50 14.45
C ASP A 191 -28.44 -11.09 14.85
N SER A 192 -29.37 -11.22 13.90
CA SER A 192 -30.75 -11.58 14.18
C SER A 192 -30.92 -13.02 14.67
N GLU A 193 -30.05 -13.92 14.22
CA GLU A 193 -30.10 -15.36 14.52
C GLU A 193 -29.36 -15.68 15.81
N THR A 194 -28.12 -15.20 15.92
CA THR A 194 -27.20 -15.55 17.01
C THR A 194 -27.21 -14.55 18.16
N GLY A 195 -27.60 -13.30 17.91
CA GLY A 195 -27.48 -12.21 18.89
C GLY A 195 -26.05 -11.70 19.09
N ALA A 196 -25.08 -12.17 18.29
CA ALA A 196 -23.71 -11.67 18.27
C ALA A 196 -23.68 -10.18 17.93
N ALA A 197 -22.73 -9.43 18.47
CA ALA A 197 -22.58 -8.02 18.11
C ALA A 197 -21.75 -7.90 16.83
N ILE A 198 -22.29 -7.20 15.84
CA ILE A 198 -21.62 -6.83 14.59
C ILE A 198 -21.18 -5.38 14.72
N LEU A 199 -19.87 -5.16 14.70
CA LEU A 199 -19.24 -3.86 14.84
C LEU A 199 -18.67 -3.43 13.49
N GLU A 200 -19.04 -2.24 13.02
CA GLU A 200 -18.62 -1.71 11.72
C GLU A 200 -18.27 -0.23 11.79
N TRP A 201 -17.28 0.19 11.01
CA TRP A 201 -16.80 1.57 10.91
C TRP A 201 -16.25 1.84 9.50
N SER A 202 -16.02 3.11 9.15
CA SER A 202 -15.33 3.45 7.89
C SER A 202 -13.82 3.33 8.03
N PRO A 203 -13.06 3.01 6.96
CA PRO A 203 -11.60 3.00 7.03
C PRO A 203 -11.06 4.37 7.46
N ALA A 204 -10.07 4.37 8.36
CA ALA A 204 -9.27 5.52 8.73
C ALA A 204 -8.26 5.87 7.63
N SER A 205 -7.67 7.06 7.73
CA SER A 205 -6.52 7.44 6.91
C SER A 205 -5.36 6.47 7.12
N ALA A 206 -4.66 6.11 6.05
CA ALA A 206 -3.44 5.31 6.14
C ALA A 206 -2.27 6.11 6.73
N SER A 207 -2.30 7.45 6.65
CA SER A 207 -1.28 8.31 7.26
C SER A 207 -1.25 8.11 8.77
N TYR A 208 -0.08 7.79 9.30
CA TYR A 208 0.17 7.53 10.71
C TYR A 208 -0.68 6.44 11.36
N PHE A 209 -1.44 5.64 10.63
CA PHE A 209 -2.22 4.54 11.22
C PHE A 209 -1.29 3.52 11.88
N ALA A 210 -1.55 3.18 13.14
CA ALA A 210 -0.93 2.02 13.79
C ALA A 210 -1.89 0.84 13.87
N GLN A 211 -3.05 1.05 14.50
CA GLN A 211 -4.00 -0.01 14.77
C GLN A 211 -5.37 0.55 15.18
N TYR A 212 -6.41 -0.25 15.02
CA TYR A 212 -7.63 -0.09 15.79
C TYR A 212 -7.62 -0.98 17.02
N GLU A 213 -8.26 -0.54 18.09
CA GLU A 213 -8.62 -1.41 19.22
C GLU A 213 -10.11 -1.31 19.51
N ILE A 214 -10.74 -2.44 19.82
CA ILE A 214 -12.14 -2.48 20.26
C ILE A 214 -12.16 -2.83 21.73
N HIS A 215 -12.75 -1.95 22.54
CA HIS A 215 -12.93 -2.17 23.96
C HIS A 215 -14.41 -2.36 24.29
N LYS A 216 -14.67 -3.21 25.27
CA LYS A 216 -16.01 -3.59 25.72
C LYS A 216 -16.17 -3.35 27.22
N GLY A 217 -17.35 -2.86 27.59
CA GLY A 217 -17.81 -2.73 28.98
C GLY A 217 -19.19 -3.36 29.17
N MET A 218 -19.48 -3.75 30.40
CA MET A 218 -20.83 -4.18 30.83
C MET A 218 -21.67 -3.01 31.36
N GLU A 219 -21.05 -1.88 31.63
CA GLU A 219 -21.64 -0.63 32.10
C GLU A 219 -21.19 0.54 31.21
N PRO A 220 -21.92 1.67 31.18
CA PRO A 220 -21.49 2.86 30.45
C PRO A 220 -20.11 3.36 30.91
N GLY A 221 -19.37 4.00 30.00
CA GLY A 221 -18.06 4.59 30.31
C GLY A 221 -16.87 3.70 29.94
N VAL A 222 -16.92 3.06 28.78
CA VAL A 222 -15.81 2.31 28.20
C VAL A 222 -14.59 3.21 28.01
N THR A 223 -13.43 2.72 28.41
CA THR A 223 -12.13 3.40 28.30
C THR A 223 -11.07 2.43 27.73
N GLU A 224 -9.86 2.92 27.44
CA GLU A 224 -8.71 2.07 27.05
C GLU A 224 -8.37 1.03 28.14
N GLY A 225 -8.73 1.28 29.40
CA GLY A 225 -8.58 0.32 30.51
C GLY A 225 -9.69 -0.74 30.59
N SER A 226 -10.73 -0.64 29.76
CA SER A 226 -11.80 -1.65 29.66
C SER A 226 -11.33 -2.87 28.89
N SER A 227 -12.10 -3.97 28.93
CA SER A 227 -11.73 -5.23 28.30
C SER A 227 -11.44 -5.06 26.80
N LEU A 228 -10.19 -5.30 26.42
CA LEU A 228 -9.76 -5.32 25.02
C LEU A 228 -10.29 -6.58 24.33
N MET A 229 -11.08 -6.39 23.28
CA MET A 229 -11.65 -7.47 22.48
C MET A 229 -10.70 -7.88 21.36
N VAL A 230 -10.12 -6.90 20.66
CA VAL A 230 -9.21 -7.12 19.54
C VAL A 230 -8.35 -5.89 19.27
N SER A 231 -7.13 -6.13 18.79
CA SER A 231 -6.28 -5.12 18.12
C SER A 231 -6.12 -5.51 16.63
N LEU A 232 -6.31 -4.54 15.74
CA LEU A 232 -6.39 -4.73 14.28
C LEU A 232 -5.35 -3.84 13.58
N PRO A 233 -4.22 -4.39 13.09
CA PRO A 233 -3.08 -3.61 12.57
C PRO A 233 -3.22 -3.19 11.10
N TYR A 234 -4.45 -3.20 10.55
CA TYR A 234 -4.69 -2.89 9.14
C TYR A 234 -5.83 -1.88 9.00
N TYR A 235 -5.52 -0.67 8.48
CA TYR A 235 -6.49 0.43 8.35
C TYR A 235 -7.73 0.11 7.53
N ARG A 236 -7.62 -0.86 6.60
CA ARG A 236 -8.71 -1.33 5.73
C ARG A 236 -9.66 -2.32 6.40
N VAL A 237 -9.33 -2.83 7.59
CA VAL A 237 -10.24 -3.68 8.36
C VAL A 237 -11.27 -2.76 9.00
N THR A 238 -12.55 -3.01 8.69
CA THR A 238 -13.68 -2.14 9.03
C THR A 238 -14.81 -2.88 9.74
N ARG A 239 -14.55 -4.12 10.17
CA ARG A 239 -15.57 -5.00 10.73
C ARG A 239 -14.97 -5.95 11.76
N TYR A 240 -15.71 -6.16 12.84
CA TYR A 240 -15.44 -7.17 13.87
C TYR A 240 -16.75 -7.78 14.38
N VAL A 241 -16.72 -9.04 14.82
CA VAL A 241 -17.87 -9.74 15.38
C VAL A 241 -17.52 -10.24 16.78
N ASP A 242 -18.32 -9.86 17.77
CA ASP A 242 -18.27 -10.37 19.14
C ASP A 242 -19.35 -11.45 19.32
N ASP A 243 -18.96 -12.70 19.10
CA ASP A 243 -19.78 -13.91 19.21
C ASP A 243 -19.89 -14.43 20.65
N ALA A 244 -18.98 -14.02 21.53
CA ALA A 244 -18.94 -14.41 22.93
C ALA A 244 -19.89 -13.58 23.84
N ARG A 245 -20.53 -12.55 23.29
CA ARG A 245 -21.52 -11.72 24.00
C ARG A 245 -22.74 -12.56 24.43
N SER A 246 -23.21 -12.32 25.65
CA SER A 246 -24.55 -12.73 26.08
C SER A 246 -25.61 -11.74 25.61
N PRO A 247 -26.62 -12.14 24.80
CA PRO A 247 -27.70 -11.24 24.38
C PRO A 247 -28.62 -10.77 25.52
N ALA A 248 -28.59 -11.44 26.68
CA ALA A 248 -29.41 -11.11 27.84
C ALA A 248 -28.92 -9.88 28.61
N LEU A 249 -27.68 -9.44 28.35
CA LEU A 249 -27.06 -8.30 29.03
C LEU A 249 -26.74 -7.18 28.02
N PRO A 250 -26.83 -5.91 28.43
CA PRO A 250 -26.32 -4.82 27.61
C PRO A 250 -24.80 -4.95 27.45
N ALA A 251 -24.27 -4.41 26.36
CA ALA A 251 -22.84 -4.23 26.17
C ALA A 251 -22.56 -2.87 25.56
N TYR A 252 -21.48 -2.26 26.02
CA TYR A 252 -21.01 -0.96 25.58
C TYR A 252 -19.70 -1.17 24.83
N TYR A 253 -19.57 -0.55 23.66
CA TYR A 253 -18.38 -0.68 22.83
C TYR A 253 -17.81 0.69 22.48
N ARG A 254 -16.48 0.76 22.39
CA ARG A 254 -15.76 1.88 21.78
C ARG A 254 -14.68 1.36 20.86
N LEU A 255 -14.52 2.07 19.75
CA LEU A 255 -13.40 1.90 18.84
C LEU A 255 -12.35 2.96 19.17
N TYR A 256 -11.12 2.53 19.40
CA TYR A 256 -9.95 3.38 19.51
C TYR A 256 -9.14 3.28 18.24
N LEU A 257 -8.65 4.43 17.76
CA LEU A 257 -7.71 4.51 16.66
C LEU A 257 -6.39 5.04 17.20
N TYR A 258 -5.33 4.27 17.03
CA TYR A 258 -3.97 4.67 17.41
C TYR A 258 -3.19 5.10 16.20
N ASN A 259 -2.36 6.12 16.39
CA ASN A 259 -1.34 6.48 15.43
C ASN A 259 0.02 5.80 15.76
N THR A 260 0.98 5.87 14.84
CA THR A 260 2.33 5.26 14.98
C THR A 260 3.17 5.85 16.11
N HIS A 261 2.70 6.92 16.76
CA HIS A 261 3.35 7.56 17.90
C HIS A 261 2.66 7.23 19.23
N GLY A 262 1.66 6.34 19.22
CA GLY A 262 0.92 5.92 20.41
C GLY A 262 -0.13 6.91 20.91
N VAL A 263 -0.47 7.94 20.11
CA VAL A 263 -1.60 8.84 20.40
C VAL A 263 -2.88 8.20 19.89
N SER A 264 -3.95 8.26 20.69
CA SER A 264 -5.26 7.72 20.35
C SER A 264 -6.36 8.77 20.30
N ASP A 265 -7.43 8.40 19.59
CA ASP A 265 -8.75 9.02 19.64
C ASP A 265 -9.80 7.90 19.67
N ALA A 266 -11.00 8.23 20.12
CA ALA A 266 -12.06 7.25 20.34
C ALA A 266 -13.36 7.63 19.62
N SER A 267 -14.05 6.61 19.12
CA SER A 267 -15.43 6.78 18.69
C SER A 267 -16.32 7.19 19.86
N ALA A 268 -17.50 7.71 19.56
CA ALA A 268 -18.57 7.72 20.54
C ALA A 268 -18.81 6.30 21.07
N GLU A 269 -19.19 6.19 22.34
CA GLU A 269 -19.63 4.93 22.92
C GLU A 269 -20.94 4.49 22.29
N VAL A 270 -21.03 3.20 21.97
CA VAL A 270 -22.24 2.61 21.41
C VAL A 270 -22.75 1.53 22.36
N LEU A 271 -23.96 1.74 22.85
CA LEU A 271 -24.73 0.72 23.58
C LEU A 271 -25.38 -0.22 22.58
N LEU A 272 -25.12 -1.51 22.71
CA LEU A 272 -25.97 -2.57 22.18
C LEU A 272 -26.84 -3.12 23.33
N PRO A 273 -28.15 -2.79 23.39
CA PRO A 273 -29.02 -3.18 24.50
C PRO A 273 -29.17 -4.70 24.59
N CYS A 274 -29.65 -5.19 25.74
CA CYS A 274 -30.09 -6.57 25.84
C CYS A 274 -31.25 -6.82 24.86
N ARG A 275 -31.31 -8.04 24.32
CA ARG A 275 -32.47 -8.49 23.56
C ARG A 275 -33.61 -8.64 24.56
N ALA A 276 -34.68 -7.86 24.40
CA ALA A 276 -35.88 -8.04 25.20
C ALA A 276 -36.32 -9.51 25.08
N ALA A 277 -36.63 -10.14 26.22
CA ALA A 277 -37.36 -11.40 26.19
C ALA A 277 -38.62 -11.14 25.37
N GLY A 278 -38.84 -11.94 24.32
CA GLY A 278 -39.98 -11.75 23.42
C GLY A 278 -41.23 -11.49 24.23
N GLY A 279 -41.91 -10.38 23.96
CA GLY A 279 -43.18 -10.10 24.59
C GLY A 279 -44.12 -11.25 24.29
N ASP A 280 -44.55 -11.95 25.33
CA ASP A 280 -45.81 -12.66 25.29
C ASP A 280 -46.86 -11.64 24.86
N HIS A 281 -47.36 -11.81 23.63
CA HIS A 281 -48.63 -11.23 23.26
C HIS A 281 -49.66 -11.75 24.27
N PRO A 282 -50.35 -10.88 25.03
CA PRO A 282 -51.50 -11.35 25.78
C PRO A 282 -52.53 -11.80 24.74
N GLU A 283 -52.82 -13.10 24.71
CA GLU A 283 -53.99 -13.64 24.05
C GLU A 283 -55.19 -12.78 24.44
N GLN A 284 -55.80 -12.12 23.44
CA GLN A 284 -57.15 -11.62 23.58
C GLN A 284 -58.04 -12.82 23.89
N ARG A 285 -58.40 -12.98 25.16
CA ARG A 285 -59.53 -13.83 25.53
C ARG A 285 -60.79 -13.08 25.15
N ASP A 286 -61.49 -13.63 24.17
CA ASP A 286 -62.89 -13.37 23.89
C ASP A 286 -63.71 -13.39 25.19
N GLN A 287 -64.41 -12.28 25.43
CA GLN A 287 -65.75 -12.23 26.04
C GLN A 287 -66.57 -11.16 25.34
#